data_AF-A0A7C1VR37-F1
#
_entry.id   AF-A0A7C1VR37-F1
#
_cell.length_a   1.000
_cell.length_b   1.000
_cell.length_c   1.000
_cell.angle_alpha   90.00
_cell.angle_beta   90.00
_cell.angle_gamma   90.00
#
_symmetry.space_group_name_H-M   'P 1'
#
loop_
_entity.id
_entity.type
_entity.pdbx_description
1 polymer ?
#
loop_
_entity_poly.entity_id
_entity_poly.type
_entity_poly.pdbx_seq_one_letter_code
_entity_poly.pdbx_strand_id
1 'polypeptide(L)'
;MHTILKNHTIFRGSSLINRIYTATDVSNVTFNNCNIEKMMFVEGTLRELSFIDCETVARLYLVKSQLHGAKFKRCSLVDFTSIRTQMHDSEFNIVNIKGMDIRGTHFKKCVFIKTTFEKIAFGDTLFEKCSFRNCTFTKCTFGTLDKSKIVEFTGCSFLPGMIHLLPNKFIDCNFRADALGLATTLFLLPILNNNIVFEGGNLIGLDRTNLCDAKIKKESYANTPTKVLTNEENYFLETDFWSYHSPPKKEKVNKCAHFFSSRGLTR
;
A
#
# COMPACT_ATOMS: atom_id res chain seq x y z
N MET A 1 32.38 18.60 -18.42
CA MET A 1 31.37 18.66 -19.49
C MET A 1 29.96 18.46 -18.91
N HIS A 2 29.00 19.29 -19.30
CA HIS A 2 27.58 19.05 -19.02
C HIS A 2 27.11 17.90 -19.90
N THR A 3 26.81 16.74 -19.31
CA THR A 3 26.26 15.60 -20.05
C THR A 3 24.82 15.94 -20.42
N ILE A 4 24.61 16.34 -21.69
CA ILE A 4 23.29 16.54 -22.26
C ILE A 4 22.67 15.14 -22.43
N LEU A 5 21.48 14.92 -21.86
CA LEU A 5 20.73 13.71 -22.13
C LEU A 5 20.11 13.85 -23.51
N LYS A 6 20.50 12.98 -24.44
CA LYS A 6 19.85 12.84 -25.73
C LYS A 6 18.86 11.69 -25.66
N ASN A 7 17.73 11.80 -26.33
CA ASN A 7 16.78 10.70 -26.46
C ASN A 7 17.48 9.44 -26.99
N HIS A 8 16.99 8.26 -26.61
CA HIS A 8 17.54 6.95 -27.02
C HIS A 8 18.98 6.66 -26.53
N THR A 9 19.49 7.41 -25.56
CA THR A 9 20.85 7.20 -25.03
C THR A 9 20.86 6.14 -23.93
N ILE A 10 21.88 5.29 -23.93
CA ILE A 10 22.14 4.32 -22.86
C ILE A 10 23.45 4.69 -22.16
N PHE A 11 23.37 5.01 -20.88
CA PHE A 11 24.52 5.19 -19.99
C PHE A 11 24.83 3.89 -19.27
N ARG A 12 26.10 3.48 -19.24
CA ARG A 12 26.57 2.27 -18.56
C ARG A 12 27.69 2.63 -17.59
N GLY A 13 27.63 2.18 -16.34
CA GLY A 13 28.73 2.39 -15.38
C GLY A 13 29.03 3.87 -15.08
N SER A 14 28.13 4.78 -15.43
CA SER A 14 28.41 6.22 -15.45
C SER A 14 27.99 6.88 -14.13
N SER A 15 28.72 7.92 -13.74
CA SER A 15 28.35 8.76 -12.60
C SER A 15 27.68 10.05 -13.09
N LEU A 16 26.41 10.24 -12.72
CA LEU A 16 25.65 11.45 -13.05
C LEU A 16 25.20 12.13 -11.76
N ILE A 17 26.01 13.11 -11.34
CA ILE A 17 25.84 13.84 -10.09
C ILE A 17 25.50 15.31 -10.41
N ASN A 18 24.59 15.91 -9.63
CA ASN A 18 24.22 17.33 -9.72
C ASN A 18 23.78 17.73 -11.14
N ARG A 19 22.79 17.03 -11.68
CA ARG A 19 22.25 17.29 -13.02
C ARG A 19 20.82 17.82 -12.92
N ILE A 20 20.54 18.92 -13.61
CA ILE A 20 19.20 19.54 -13.66
C ILE A 20 18.78 19.62 -15.12
N TYR A 21 17.58 19.13 -15.41
CA TYR A 21 16.95 19.13 -16.71
C TYR A 21 15.56 19.76 -16.58
N THR A 22 15.36 20.95 -17.17
CA THR A 22 14.11 21.72 -17.07
C THR A 22 13.43 21.79 -18.42
N ALA A 23 12.13 21.48 -18.50
CA ALA A 23 11.32 21.52 -19.71
C ALA A 23 11.96 20.76 -20.89
N THR A 24 12.53 19.58 -20.61
CA THR A 24 13.23 18.74 -21.59
C THR A 24 12.46 17.48 -21.91
N ASP A 25 12.59 17.02 -23.15
CA ASP A 25 12.26 15.65 -23.52
C ASP A 25 13.50 14.78 -23.32
N VAL A 26 13.35 13.76 -22.48
CA VAL A 26 14.37 12.77 -22.14
C VAL A 26 13.75 11.38 -22.27
N SER A 27 13.22 11.13 -23.47
CA SER A 27 12.56 9.88 -23.79
C SER A 27 13.54 8.81 -24.23
N ASN A 28 13.26 7.56 -23.87
CA ASN A 28 14.05 6.38 -24.20
C ASN A 28 15.49 6.42 -23.67
N VAL A 29 15.73 7.12 -22.55
CA VAL A 29 17.03 7.12 -21.90
C VAL A 29 17.12 5.99 -20.89
N THR A 30 18.21 5.24 -20.92
CA THR A 30 18.48 4.17 -19.95
C THR A 30 19.76 4.45 -19.18
N PHE A 31 19.67 4.42 -17.85
CA PHE A 31 20.79 4.39 -16.94
C PHE A 31 20.96 2.95 -16.44
N ASN A 32 22.02 2.28 -16.87
CA ASN A 32 22.34 0.92 -16.46
C ASN A 32 23.59 0.92 -15.59
N ASN A 33 23.48 0.37 -14.37
CA ASN A 33 24.59 0.31 -13.42
C ASN A 33 25.26 1.68 -13.22
N CYS A 34 24.46 2.74 -13.11
CA CYS A 34 24.93 4.11 -12.99
C CYS A 34 24.79 4.60 -11.55
N ASN A 35 25.72 5.43 -11.11
CA ASN A 35 25.58 6.18 -9.86
C ASN A 35 24.84 7.48 -10.15
N ILE A 36 23.66 7.64 -9.57
CA ILE A 36 22.82 8.83 -9.76
C ILE A 36 22.67 9.53 -8.42
N GLU A 37 23.08 10.79 -8.38
CA GLU A 37 22.97 11.60 -7.16
C GLU A 37 22.52 13.03 -7.50
N LYS A 38 21.50 13.54 -6.80
CA LYS A 38 21.03 14.93 -6.98
C LYS A 38 20.69 15.22 -8.45
N MET A 39 19.95 14.31 -9.07
CA MET A 39 19.45 14.48 -10.43
C MET A 39 18.03 15.03 -10.37
N MET A 40 17.72 16.02 -11.18
CA MET A 40 16.44 16.70 -11.19
C MET A 40 15.88 16.82 -12.59
N PHE A 41 14.61 16.45 -12.73
CA PHE A 41 13.78 16.71 -13.90
C PHE A 41 12.62 17.61 -13.48
N VAL A 42 12.53 18.80 -14.06
CA VAL A 42 11.46 19.77 -13.80
C VAL A 42 10.66 19.95 -15.08
N GLU A 43 9.36 19.70 -15.03
CA GLU A 43 8.44 19.84 -16.18
C GLU A 43 8.91 19.05 -17.41
N GLY A 44 9.56 17.89 -17.19
CA GLY A 44 10.13 17.06 -18.24
C GLY A 44 9.16 16.03 -18.80
N THR A 45 9.37 15.65 -20.07
CA THR A 45 8.74 14.49 -20.70
C THR A 45 9.73 13.34 -20.70
N LEU A 46 9.45 12.27 -19.98
CA LEU A 46 10.41 11.21 -19.64
C LEU A 46 9.85 9.83 -20.04
N ARG A 47 9.49 9.66 -21.31
CA ARG A 47 8.87 8.41 -21.78
C ARG A 47 9.90 7.29 -21.82
N GLU A 48 9.56 6.09 -21.37
CA GLU A 48 10.44 4.92 -21.33
C GLU A 48 11.78 5.18 -20.60
N LEU A 49 11.83 6.18 -19.71
CA LEU A 49 13.01 6.46 -18.88
C LEU A 49 13.27 5.27 -17.96
N SER A 50 14.48 4.73 -18.02
CA SER A 50 14.81 3.48 -17.33
C SER A 50 16.04 3.63 -16.42
N PHE A 51 15.90 3.22 -15.16
CA PHE A 51 16.99 3.00 -14.22
C PHE A 51 17.07 1.51 -13.93
N ILE A 52 18.17 0.87 -14.30
CA ILE A 52 18.33 -0.59 -14.26
C ILE A 52 19.64 -0.91 -13.57
N ASP A 53 19.62 -1.79 -12.57
CA ASP A 53 20.82 -2.24 -11.85
C ASP A 53 21.63 -1.09 -11.22
N CYS A 54 20.98 0.06 -10.96
CA CYS A 54 21.61 1.16 -10.25
C CYS A 54 21.57 0.88 -8.75
N GLU A 55 22.71 0.49 -8.17
CA GLU A 55 22.82 0.16 -6.74
C GLU A 55 22.19 1.24 -5.87
N THR A 56 22.49 2.50 -6.14
CA THR A 56 21.87 3.65 -5.49
C THR A 56 21.50 4.75 -6.49
N VAL A 57 20.26 5.22 -6.39
CA VAL A 57 19.74 6.44 -7.00
C VAL A 57 19.31 7.36 -5.87
N ALA A 58 20.21 8.25 -5.46
CA ALA A 58 20.00 9.13 -4.32
C ALA A 58 19.52 10.52 -4.77
N ARG A 59 18.53 11.08 -4.08
CA ARG A 59 18.04 12.43 -4.32
C ARG A 59 17.69 12.66 -5.79
N LEU A 60 16.88 11.76 -6.35
CA LEU A 60 16.27 11.94 -7.65
C LEU A 60 14.96 12.75 -7.47
N TYR A 61 14.88 13.89 -8.16
CA TYR A 61 13.75 14.82 -8.09
C TYR A 61 12.98 14.81 -9.41
N LEU A 62 11.69 14.51 -9.35
CA LEU A 62 10.75 14.58 -10.47
C LEU A 62 9.66 15.58 -10.13
N VAL A 63 9.75 16.80 -10.66
CA VAL A 63 8.80 17.87 -10.34
C VAL A 63 7.96 18.17 -11.57
N LYS A 64 6.63 18.09 -11.43
CA LYS A 64 5.66 18.36 -12.52
C LYS A 64 5.99 17.63 -13.83
N SER A 65 6.61 16.46 -13.74
CA SER A 65 7.10 15.73 -14.91
C SER A 65 6.10 14.67 -15.36
N GLN A 66 6.26 14.18 -16.58
CA GLN A 66 5.43 13.12 -17.16
C GLN A 66 6.31 11.90 -17.46
N LEU A 67 6.03 10.78 -16.79
CA LEU A 67 6.73 9.52 -16.95
C LEU A 67 5.74 8.50 -17.53
N HIS A 68 5.85 8.21 -18.81
CA HIS A 68 5.05 7.17 -19.45
C HIS A 68 5.94 5.96 -19.76
N GLY A 69 5.62 4.78 -19.23
CA GLY A 69 6.43 3.57 -19.46
C GLY A 69 7.77 3.57 -18.72
N ALA A 70 7.95 4.42 -17.69
CA ALA A 70 9.22 4.50 -16.98
C ALA A 70 9.48 3.22 -16.16
N LYS A 71 10.75 2.81 -16.05
CA LYS A 71 11.16 1.54 -15.43
C LYS A 71 12.23 1.76 -14.38
N PHE A 72 11.97 1.30 -13.17
CA PHE A 72 12.95 1.22 -12.09
C PHE A 72 13.14 -0.25 -11.76
N LYS A 73 14.31 -0.81 -12.05
CA LYS A 73 14.58 -2.25 -11.90
C LYS A 73 15.85 -2.50 -11.11
N ARG A 74 15.73 -3.29 -10.04
CA ARG A 74 16.87 -3.70 -9.19
C ARG A 74 17.70 -2.50 -8.73
N CYS A 75 17.03 -1.53 -8.12
CA CYS A 75 17.66 -0.29 -7.67
C CYS A 75 17.20 0.13 -6.27
N SER A 76 18.02 0.93 -5.60
CA SER A 76 17.67 1.57 -4.33
C SER A 76 17.40 3.06 -4.54
N LEU A 77 16.17 3.51 -4.30
CA LEU A 77 15.76 4.90 -4.34
C LEU A 77 15.81 5.51 -2.93
N VAL A 78 16.78 6.40 -2.71
CA VAL A 78 17.00 7.05 -1.41
C VAL A 78 16.69 8.54 -1.54
N ASP A 79 15.84 9.06 -0.65
CA ASP A 79 15.37 10.46 -0.68
C ASP A 79 14.75 10.84 -2.04
N PHE A 80 14.02 9.91 -2.65
CA PHE A 80 13.36 10.12 -3.92
C PHE A 80 12.16 11.04 -3.75
N THR A 81 12.06 12.05 -4.62
CA THR A 81 11.01 13.07 -4.57
C THR A 81 10.29 13.13 -5.90
N SER A 82 8.98 12.97 -5.87
CA SER A 82 8.09 13.11 -7.02
C SER A 82 6.93 14.02 -6.63
N ILE A 83 6.92 15.25 -7.13
CA ILE A 83 5.92 16.26 -6.74
C ILE A 83 5.11 16.66 -7.95
N ARG A 84 3.78 16.54 -7.85
CA ARG A 84 2.82 16.90 -8.93
C ARG A 84 3.14 16.22 -10.27
N THR A 85 3.70 15.02 -10.21
CA THR A 85 4.18 14.26 -11.36
C THR A 85 3.14 13.25 -11.81
N GLN A 86 3.08 12.96 -13.12
CA GLN A 86 2.20 11.94 -13.68
C GLN A 86 3.04 10.73 -14.09
N MET A 87 2.71 9.56 -13.57
CA MET A 87 3.35 8.29 -13.93
C MET A 87 2.30 7.34 -14.50
N HIS A 88 2.40 7.05 -15.79
CA HIS A 88 1.45 6.20 -16.50
C HIS A 88 2.16 4.97 -17.05
N ASP A 89 1.60 3.78 -16.82
CA ASP A 89 2.11 2.51 -17.35
C ASP A 89 3.59 2.24 -16.94
N SER A 90 3.99 2.75 -15.77
CA SER A 90 5.37 2.62 -15.25
C SER A 90 5.56 1.40 -14.34
N GLU A 91 6.77 0.86 -14.29
CA GLU A 91 7.13 -0.36 -13.55
C GLU A 91 8.21 -0.09 -12.50
N PHE A 92 8.01 -0.59 -11.28
CA PHE A 92 9.01 -0.64 -10.22
C PHE A 92 9.20 -2.11 -9.82
N ASN A 93 10.35 -2.70 -10.12
CA ASN A 93 10.58 -4.13 -9.97
C ASN A 93 11.86 -4.41 -9.18
N ILE A 94 11.72 -5.02 -8.00
CA ILE A 94 12.81 -5.26 -7.05
C ILE A 94 13.46 -3.92 -6.70
N VAL A 95 12.65 -2.99 -6.18
CA VAL A 95 13.10 -1.65 -5.83
C VAL A 95 12.99 -1.45 -4.32
N ASN A 96 14.00 -0.84 -3.71
CA ASN A 96 13.89 -0.36 -2.33
C ASN A 96 13.61 1.14 -2.35
N ILE A 97 12.59 1.60 -1.64
CA ILE A 97 12.21 3.01 -1.59
C ILE A 97 12.12 3.43 -0.13
N LYS A 98 12.98 4.40 0.25
CA LYS A 98 13.04 4.91 1.63
C LYS A 98 12.88 6.42 1.66
N GLY A 99 11.98 6.90 2.53
CA GLY A 99 11.82 8.34 2.79
C GLY A 99 11.38 9.13 1.56
N MET A 100 10.38 8.62 0.85
CA MET A 100 9.89 9.21 -0.40
C MET A 100 8.85 10.32 -0.14
N ASP A 101 9.01 11.45 -0.83
CA ASP A 101 7.96 12.49 -0.95
C ASP A 101 7.30 12.37 -2.32
N ILE A 102 6.05 11.90 -2.35
CA ILE A 102 5.27 11.67 -3.58
C ILE A 102 4.02 12.56 -3.69
N ARG A 103 3.97 13.66 -2.94
CA ARG A 103 2.76 14.49 -2.85
C ARG A 103 2.31 15.02 -4.22
N GLY A 104 1.02 14.85 -4.52
CA GLY A 104 0.43 15.21 -5.80
C GLY A 104 0.83 14.32 -6.96
N THR A 105 1.55 13.22 -6.73
CA THR A 105 1.87 12.27 -7.81
C THR A 105 0.66 11.43 -8.16
N HIS A 106 0.41 11.26 -9.45
CA HIS A 106 -0.62 10.37 -9.97
C HIS A 106 0.03 9.17 -10.65
N PHE A 107 -0.15 8.00 -10.06
CA PHE A 107 0.19 6.72 -10.67
C PHE A 107 -1.04 6.13 -11.35
N LYS A 108 -0.97 5.88 -12.66
CA LYS A 108 -2.05 5.26 -13.42
C LYS A 108 -1.52 4.04 -14.17
N LYS A 109 -2.15 2.88 -13.96
CA LYS A 109 -1.73 1.60 -14.54
C LYS A 109 -0.28 1.23 -14.22
N CYS A 110 0.24 1.71 -13.09
CA CYS A 110 1.60 1.38 -12.67
C CYS A 110 1.64 0.04 -11.95
N VAL A 111 2.77 -0.66 -12.08
CA VAL A 111 2.99 -1.97 -11.46
C VAL A 111 4.21 -1.92 -10.56
N PHE A 112 4.04 -2.36 -9.32
CA PHE A 112 5.10 -2.50 -8.33
C PHE A 112 5.26 -3.99 -8.03
N ILE A 113 6.47 -4.53 -8.18
CA ILE A 113 6.77 -5.96 -8.04
C ILE A 113 7.97 -6.12 -7.11
N LYS A 114 7.81 -6.86 -6.02
CA LYS A 114 8.90 -7.11 -5.05
C LYS A 114 9.56 -5.82 -4.56
N THR A 115 8.75 -4.77 -4.40
CA THR A 115 9.20 -3.43 -4.00
C THR A 115 8.97 -3.21 -2.52
N THR A 116 9.96 -2.65 -1.84
CA THR A 116 9.88 -2.28 -0.43
C THR A 116 9.68 -0.78 -0.29
N PHE A 117 8.72 -0.39 0.54
CA PHE A 117 8.38 0.98 0.90
C PHE A 117 8.62 1.17 2.40
N GLU A 118 9.52 2.08 2.78
CA GLU A 118 9.83 2.40 4.18
C GLU A 118 9.57 3.88 4.49
N LYS A 119 8.71 4.16 5.47
CA LYS A 119 8.41 5.51 5.99
C LYS A 119 7.85 6.46 4.94
N ILE A 120 6.78 6.07 4.27
CA ILE A 120 6.19 6.83 3.16
C ILE A 120 4.74 7.19 3.49
N ALA A 121 4.40 8.47 3.29
CA ALA A 121 3.04 8.97 3.39
C ALA A 121 2.43 9.13 1.99
N PHE A 122 1.41 8.33 1.68
CA PHE A 122 0.69 8.35 0.41
C PHE A 122 -0.52 9.31 0.41
N GLY A 123 -0.61 10.21 1.40
CA GLY A 123 -1.79 11.05 1.69
C GLY A 123 -2.36 11.81 0.49
N ASP A 124 -1.48 12.47 -0.26
CA ASP A 124 -1.79 13.28 -1.43
C ASP A 124 -1.42 12.57 -2.74
N THR A 125 -1.36 11.23 -2.74
CA THR A 125 -0.98 10.43 -3.92
C THR A 125 -2.19 9.71 -4.49
N LEU A 126 -2.33 9.76 -5.81
CA LEU A 126 -3.42 9.08 -6.51
C LEU A 126 -2.92 7.79 -7.16
N PHE A 127 -3.58 6.68 -6.89
CA PHE A 127 -3.37 5.42 -7.59
C PHE A 127 -4.62 5.06 -8.41
N GLU A 128 -4.48 4.91 -9.73
CA GLU A 128 -5.54 4.50 -10.63
C GLU A 128 -5.17 3.20 -11.34
N LYS A 129 -5.89 2.11 -11.09
CA LYS A 129 -5.65 0.82 -11.77
C LYS A 129 -4.23 0.30 -11.57
N CYS A 130 -3.65 0.55 -10.41
CA CYS A 130 -2.29 0.12 -10.07
C CYS A 130 -2.30 -1.27 -9.42
N SER A 131 -1.18 -1.99 -9.57
CA SER A 131 -1.00 -3.31 -8.98
C SER A 131 0.29 -3.36 -8.16
N PHE A 132 0.19 -3.84 -6.92
CA PHE A 132 1.31 -4.10 -6.02
C PHE A 132 1.41 -5.61 -5.81
N ARG A 133 2.56 -6.19 -6.13
CA ARG A 133 2.78 -7.65 -6.12
C ARG A 133 4.01 -7.99 -5.31
N ASN A 134 3.84 -8.76 -4.26
CA ASN A 134 4.91 -9.17 -3.35
C ASN A 134 5.67 -7.96 -2.76
N CYS A 135 4.97 -6.85 -2.55
CA CYS A 135 5.56 -5.63 -1.99
C CYS A 135 5.50 -5.63 -0.46
N THR A 136 6.44 -4.93 0.18
CA THR A 136 6.49 -4.76 1.63
C THR A 136 6.30 -3.29 1.98
N PHE A 137 5.40 -2.99 2.91
CA PHE A 137 5.15 -1.65 3.41
C PHE A 137 5.48 -1.58 4.89
N THR A 138 6.46 -0.76 5.24
CA THR A 138 6.93 -0.57 6.62
C THR A 138 6.74 0.88 7.02
N LYS A 139 5.98 1.13 8.10
CA LYS A 139 5.73 2.50 8.61
C LYS A 139 5.18 3.45 7.53
N CYS A 140 4.31 2.93 6.65
CA CYS A 140 3.71 3.69 5.57
C CYS A 140 2.26 4.04 5.88
N THR A 141 1.82 5.24 5.52
CA THR A 141 0.44 5.69 5.72
C THR A 141 -0.24 5.91 4.38
N PHE A 142 -1.50 5.50 4.26
CA PHE A 142 -2.32 5.74 3.08
C PHE A 142 -3.37 6.80 3.41
N GLY A 143 -3.49 7.86 2.60
CA GLY A 143 -4.61 8.80 2.72
C GLY A 143 -5.75 8.43 1.81
N THR A 144 -6.85 9.18 1.84
CA THR A 144 -8.09 8.88 1.11
C THR A 144 -7.84 8.65 -0.39
N LEU A 145 -7.88 7.38 -0.80
CA LEU A 145 -7.84 6.99 -2.21
C LEU A 145 -9.25 7.11 -2.81
N ASP A 146 -9.30 7.54 -4.07
CA ASP A 146 -10.53 7.66 -4.82
C ASP A 146 -11.23 6.29 -4.94
N LYS A 147 -12.46 6.23 -4.42
CA LYS A 147 -13.28 5.01 -4.34
C LYS A 147 -13.63 4.39 -5.70
N SER A 148 -13.47 5.15 -6.79
CA SER A 148 -13.77 4.70 -8.16
C SER A 148 -12.61 3.94 -8.83
N LYS A 149 -11.47 3.84 -8.16
CA LYS A 149 -10.21 3.37 -8.76
C LYS A 149 -9.71 2.14 -8.03
N ILE A 150 -9.83 0.98 -8.67
CA ILE A 150 -9.37 -0.29 -8.11
C ILE A 150 -7.84 -0.29 -8.06
N VAL A 151 -7.29 -0.50 -6.88
CA VAL A 151 -5.88 -0.86 -6.67
C VAL A 151 -5.83 -2.28 -6.13
N GLU A 152 -4.95 -3.09 -6.70
CA GLU A 152 -4.79 -4.49 -6.33
C GLU A 152 -3.48 -4.70 -5.59
N PHE A 153 -3.57 -5.40 -4.45
CA PHE A 153 -2.44 -5.87 -3.69
C PHE A 153 -2.44 -7.40 -3.72
N THR A 154 -1.33 -8.01 -4.12
CA THR A 154 -1.19 -9.47 -4.21
C THR A 154 0.09 -9.91 -3.51
N GLY A 155 0.03 -10.81 -2.53
CA GLY A 155 1.22 -11.29 -1.83
C GLY A 155 1.94 -10.23 -1.00
N CYS A 156 1.30 -9.09 -0.72
CA CYS A 156 1.93 -7.96 -0.04
C CYS A 156 2.02 -8.18 1.47
N SER A 157 3.06 -7.63 2.09
CA SER A 157 3.23 -7.61 3.55
C SER A 157 3.10 -6.20 4.10
N PHE A 158 2.27 -6.03 5.12
CA PHE A 158 2.02 -4.76 5.80
C PHE A 158 2.53 -4.85 7.25
N LEU A 159 3.50 -3.99 7.59
CA LEU A 159 4.22 -3.92 8.86
C LEU A 159 3.81 -2.67 9.67
N PRO A 160 4.05 -2.63 11.00
CA PRO A 160 3.55 -1.61 11.94
C PRO A 160 3.69 -0.16 11.48
N GLY A 161 2.64 0.63 11.74
CA GLY A 161 2.53 2.06 11.40
C GLY A 161 1.54 2.40 10.27
N MET A 162 0.59 1.52 9.97
CA MET A 162 -0.42 1.73 8.93
C MET A 162 -1.60 2.53 9.48
N ILE A 163 -2.11 3.47 8.69
CA ILE A 163 -3.38 4.13 8.97
C ILE A 163 -4.23 4.07 7.69
N HIS A 164 -5.50 3.71 7.88
CA HIS A 164 -6.65 3.70 6.96
C HIS A 164 -6.56 2.73 5.76
N LEU A 165 -7.13 1.54 5.95
CA LEU A 165 -7.44 0.62 4.86
C LEU A 165 -8.62 1.20 4.05
N LEU A 166 -8.38 1.38 2.76
CA LEU A 166 -9.24 2.03 1.76
C LEU A 166 -9.82 0.97 0.81
N PRO A 167 -10.80 1.30 -0.06
CA PRO A 167 -11.40 0.32 -0.96
C PRO A 167 -10.37 -0.28 -1.94
N ASN A 168 -9.85 -1.46 -1.60
CA ASN A 168 -8.82 -2.14 -2.38
C ASN A 168 -9.04 -3.66 -2.35
N LYS A 169 -8.55 -4.33 -3.40
CA LYS A 169 -8.55 -5.79 -3.47
C LYS A 169 -7.22 -6.31 -2.89
N PHE A 170 -7.29 -7.05 -1.79
CA PHE A 170 -6.15 -7.71 -1.17
C PHE A 170 -6.24 -9.22 -1.43
N ILE A 171 -5.25 -9.76 -2.11
CA ILE A 171 -5.15 -11.17 -2.48
C ILE A 171 -3.89 -11.73 -1.83
N ASP A 172 -4.00 -12.80 -1.04
CA ASP A 172 -2.88 -13.48 -0.38
C ASP A 172 -1.93 -12.52 0.39
N CYS A 173 -2.48 -11.48 1.00
CA CYS A 173 -1.70 -10.46 1.71
C CYS A 173 -1.50 -10.82 3.19
N ASN A 174 -0.35 -10.44 3.74
CA ASN A 174 0.02 -10.65 5.14
C ASN A 174 -0.07 -9.34 5.93
N PHE A 175 -0.85 -9.33 7.00
CA PHE A 175 -0.99 -8.21 7.93
C PHE A 175 -0.46 -8.64 9.30
N ARG A 176 0.49 -7.88 9.86
CA ARG A 176 1.00 -8.14 11.23
C ARG A 176 0.08 -7.48 12.27
N ALA A 177 0.01 -8.06 13.47
CA ALA A 177 -0.89 -7.64 14.56
C ALA A 177 -0.78 -6.15 14.98
N ASP A 178 0.40 -5.57 14.77
CA ASP A 178 0.74 -4.17 15.07
C ASP A 178 0.64 -3.26 13.84
N ALA A 179 0.24 -3.80 12.67
CA ALA A 179 0.05 -3.03 11.44
C ALA A 179 -0.95 -1.90 11.64
N LEU A 180 -2.06 -2.18 12.33
CA LEU A 180 -2.97 -1.18 12.85
C LEU A 180 -2.38 -0.67 14.16
N GLY A 181 -1.55 0.36 14.08
CA GLY A 181 -1.03 1.02 15.28
C GLY A 181 -2.19 1.38 16.21
N LEU A 182 -2.00 1.25 17.53
CA LEU A 182 -2.94 1.67 18.57
C LEU A 182 -3.49 3.06 18.26
N ALA A 183 -4.61 3.13 17.54
CA ALA A 183 -5.31 4.36 17.25
C ALA A 183 -6.19 4.67 18.46
N THR A 184 -5.57 4.99 19.59
CA THR A 184 -6.26 5.57 20.75
C THR A 184 -6.70 7.01 20.50
N THR A 185 -6.45 7.55 19.31
CA THR A 185 -6.95 8.85 18.88
C THR A 185 -7.40 8.78 17.44
N LEU A 186 -8.70 8.52 17.21
CA LEU A 186 -9.48 9.28 16.22
C LEU A 186 -10.98 8.95 16.37
N PHE A 187 -11.74 9.93 16.85
CA PHE A 187 -13.16 10.06 16.56
C PHE A 187 -13.36 10.19 15.05
N LEU A 188 -13.41 9.08 14.31
CA LEU A 188 -14.01 9.03 12.98
C LEU A 188 -14.74 7.69 12.84
N LEU A 189 -16.07 7.79 12.85
CA LEU A 189 -17.08 6.78 12.54
C LEU A 189 -16.76 5.92 11.29
N PRO A 190 -17.38 4.74 11.17
CA PRO A 190 -16.88 3.61 10.37
C PRO A 190 -17.01 3.89 8.88
N ILE A 191 -15.89 3.91 8.16
CA ILE A 191 -15.89 3.91 6.69
C ILE A 191 -14.84 2.93 6.17
N LEU A 192 -14.95 1.66 6.56
CA LEU A 192 -14.48 0.58 5.69
C LEU A 192 -15.68 0.13 4.87
N ASN A 193 -15.68 0.58 3.62
CA ASN A 193 -16.77 0.49 2.65
C ASN A 193 -16.77 -0.91 1.99
N ASN A 194 -17.92 -1.33 1.46
CA ASN A 194 -18.24 -2.60 0.76
C ASN A 194 -17.29 -3.13 -0.35
N ASN A 195 -16.18 -2.43 -0.62
CA ASN A 195 -15.25 -2.68 -1.72
C ASN A 195 -13.90 -3.27 -1.27
N ILE A 196 -13.73 -3.54 0.02
CA ILE A 196 -12.54 -4.22 0.50
C ILE A 196 -12.77 -5.71 0.39
N VAL A 197 -11.91 -6.38 -0.37
CA VAL A 197 -11.99 -7.82 -0.54
C VAL A 197 -10.69 -8.44 -0.07
N PHE A 198 -10.78 -9.34 0.90
CA PHE A 198 -9.69 -10.21 1.31
C PHE A 198 -9.89 -11.59 0.66
N GLU A 199 -8.94 -11.99 -0.18
CA GLU A 199 -8.89 -13.29 -0.82
C GLU A 199 -7.61 -14.00 -0.36
N GLY A 200 -7.63 -14.76 0.75
CA GLY A 200 -6.45 -15.44 1.29
C GLY A 200 -5.53 -14.56 2.15
N GLY A 201 -4.42 -15.14 2.62
CA GLY A 201 -3.40 -14.44 3.42
C GLY A 201 -3.59 -14.49 4.95
N ASN A 202 -2.60 -13.96 5.68
CA ASN A 202 -2.58 -13.97 7.15
C ASN A 202 -3.15 -12.67 7.71
N LEU A 203 -4.27 -12.79 8.44
CA LEU A 203 -5.00 -11.68 9.07
C LEU A 203 -4.89 -11.70 10.60
N ILE A 204 -3.96 -12.47 11.18
CA ILE A 204 -3.82 -12.62 12.63
C ILE A 204 -3.39 -11.28 13.25
N GLY A 205 -4.17 -10.86 14.27
CA GLY A 205 -3.93 -9.61 15.01
C GLY A 205 -4.38 -8.34 14.28
N LEU A 206 -4.99 -8.46 13.09
CA LEU A 206 -5.69 -7.34 12.49
C LEU A 206 -6.93 -7.00 13.33
N ASP A 207 -6.98 -5.82 13.92
CA ASP A 207 -8.21 -5.27 14.51
C ASP A 207 -9.31 -5.16 13.45
N ARG A 208 -10.34 -5.98 13.61
CA ARG A 208 -11.48 -6.09 12.68
C ARG A 208 -12.67 -5.22 13.07
N THR A 209 -12.61 -4.51 14.21
CA THR A 209 -13.74 -3.72 14.73
C THR A 209 -14.28 -2.70 13.73
N ASN A 210 -13.41 -2.20 12.85
CA ASN A 210 -13.79 -1.23 11.84
C ASN A 210 -14.14 -1.86 10.47
N LEU A 211 -13.93 -3.16 10.22
CA LEU A 211 -14.09 -3.83 8.91
C LEU A 211 -15.53 -4.20 8.53
N CYS A 212 -16.54 -3.47 9.02
CA CYS A 212 -17.96 -3.87 9.02
C CYS A 212 -18.51 -4.31 7.64
N ASP A 213 -17.96 -3.81 6.53
CA ASP A 213 -18.40 -4.13 5.16
C ASP A 213 -17.35 -4.87 4.30
N ALA A 214 -16.27 -5.40 4.88
CA ALA A 214 -15.25 -6.12 4.12
C ALA A 214 -15.72 -7.54 3.68
N LYS A 215 -15.47 -7.91 2.43
CA LYS A 215 -15.72 -9.26 1.91
C LYS A 215 -14.51 -10.16 2.16
N ILE A 216 -14.63 -11.15 3.04
CA ILE A 216 -13.59 -12.15 3.28
C ILE A 216 -13.99 -13.42 2.53
N LYS A 217 -13.30 -13.75 1.43
CA LYS A 217 -13.66 -14.87 0.57
C LYS A 217 -12.99 -16.20 0.94
N LYS A 218 -11.85 -16.15 1.64
CA LYS A 218 -11.10 -17.33 2.09
C LYS A 218 -10.14 -16.95 3.21
N GLU A 219 -10.29 -17.53 4.40
CA GLU A 219 -9.30 -17.41 5.47
C GLU A 219 -8.12 -18.36 5.18
N SER A 220 -6.87 -17.91 5.33
CA SER A 220 -5.71 -18.81 5.33
C SER A 220 -5.23 -19.06 6.75
N TYR A 221 -5.38 -20.33 7.13
CA TYR A 221 -4.88 -21.08 8.27
C TYR A 221 -3.92 -20.36 9.22
N ALA A 222 -4.38 -20.24 10.46
CA ALA A 222 -3.52 -20.06 11.62
C ALA A 222 -2.55 -21.25 11.72
N ASN A 223 -1.26 -20.99 11.52
CA ASN A 223 -0.24 -21.75 12.22
C ASN A 223 0.23 -20.87 13.40
N THR A 224 -0.37 -21.07 14.57
CA THR A 224 0.26 -20.76 15.85
C THR A 224 0.66 -22.09 16.52
N PRO A 225 1.74 -22.17 17.33
CA PRO A 225 2.61 -21.10 17.84
C PRO A 225 4.12 -21.37 17.67
N THR A 226 4.94 -20.33 17.46
CA THR A 226 6.33 -20.38 17.95
C THR A 226 6.33 -20.07 19.43
N LYS A 227 6.37 -21.12 20.26
CA LYS A 227 6.84 -21.05 21.64
C LYS A 227 8.21 -20.35 21.66
N VAL A 228 8.28 -19.18 22.29
CA VAL A 228 9.33 -18.91 23.29
C VAL A 228 8.60 -18.36 24.49
N LEU A 229 8.16 -19.28 25.36
CA LEU A 229 7.87 -18.96 26.75
C LEU A 229 9.21 -18.70 27.41
N THR A 230 9.48 -17.47 27.80
CA THR A 230 10.30 -17.21 28.99
C THR A 230 9.38 -16.55 30.00
N ASN A 231 8.91 -17.38 30.92
CA ASN A 231 8.53 -17.12 32.31
C ASN A 231 7.96 -15.72 32.61
N GLU A 232 6.65 -15.61 32.85
CA GLU A 232 6.05 -15.61 34.19
C GLU A 232 4.57 -15.20 34.12
N GLU A 233 3.78 -15.74 35.08
CA GLU A 233 2.43 -15.33 35.48
C GLU A 233 1.21 -15.90 34.71
N ASN A 234 0.79 -17.04 35.25
CA ASN A 234 -0.57 -17.58 35.32
C ASN A 234 -1.64 -16.50 35.56
N TYR A 235 -2.82 -16.64 34.94
CA TYR A 235 -4.13 -16.80 35.61
C TYR A 235 -5.25 -16.88 34.55
N PHE A 236 -6.30 -17.64 34.87
CA PHE A 236 -7.60 -17.84 34.19
C PHE A 236 -7.82 -19.10 33.34
N LEU A 237 -8.10 -20.18 34.08
CA LEU A 237 -9.21 -21.14 33.94
C LEU A 237 -9.89 -21.28 32.56
N GLU A 238 -9.60 -22.40 31.90
CA GLU A 238 -10.43 -23.03 30.88
C GLU A 238 -11.68 -23.65 31.52
N THR A 239 -12.86 -23.36 30.95
CA THR A 239 -14.01 -24.26 31.03
C THR A 239 -14.42 -24.63 29.59
N ASP A 240 -13.90 -25.77 29.14
CA ASP A 240 -14.34 -26.46 27.94
C ASP A 240 -15.80 -26.91 28.08
N PHE A 241 -16.62 -26.56 27.10
CA PHE A 241 -17.77 -27.38 26.71
C PHE A 241 -17.91 -27.36 25.20
N TRP A 242 -18.49 -28.44 24.67
CA TRP A 242 -18.99 -28.71 23.31
C TRP A 242 -18.38 -29.97 22.69
N SER A 243 -18.86 -31.13 23.16
CA SER A 243 -18.93 -32.36 22.37
C SER A 243 -20.32 -32.50 21.74
N TYR A 244 -20.32 -32.84 20.45
CA TYR A 244 -21.47 -33.08 19.59
C TYR A 244 -22.34 -34.26 20.05
N HIS A 245 -23.68 -34.11 20.04
CA HIS A 245 -24.62 -35.11 19.49
C HIS A 245 -26.02 -34.51 19.21
N SER A 246 -26.67 -35.09 18.20
CA SER A 246 -27.87 -34.65 17.46
C SER A 246 -29.21 -34.73 18.24
N PRO A 247 -30.33 -34.19 17.70
CA PRO A 247 -31.37 -33.46 18.47
C PRO A 247 -32.64 -34.27 18.79
N PRO A 248 -33.58 -33.70 19.59
CA PRO A 248 -34.99 -33.90 19.30
C PRO A 248 -35.87 -32.62 19.31
N LYS A 249 -36.62 -32.49 18.21
CA LYS A 249 -38.04 -32.09 18.01
C LYS A 249 -38.67 -30.93 18.82
N LYS A 250 -39.06 -29.91 18.03
CA LYS A 250 -40.33 -29.15 17.99
C LYS A 250 -41.06 -28.82 19.31
N GLU A 251 -41.16 -27.52 19.60
CA GLU A 251 -42.42 -26.90 20.04
C GLU A 251 -42.49 -25.42 19.60
N LYS A 252 -43.67 -25.01 19.14
CA LYS A 252 -44.03 -23.66 18.65
C LYS A 252 -44.18 -22.70 19.83
N VAL A 253 -43.64 -21.49 19.76
CA VAL A 253 -44.35 -20.25 20.19
C VAL A 253 -43.89 -19.04 19.36
N ASN A 254 -44.83 -18.45 18.63
CA ASN A 254 -44.74 -17.11 18.03
C ASN A 254 -44.64 -16.04 19.11
N LYS A 255 -43.82 -15.00 18.91
CA LYS A 255 -44.14 -13.64 19.38
C LYS A 255 -43.46 -12.58 18.51
N CYS A 256 -44.24 -12.04 17.58
CA CYS A 256 -44.09 -10.67 17.11
C CYS A 256 -44.44 -9.71 18.25
N ALA A 257 -43.67 -8.63 18.40
CA ALA A 257 -44.17 -7.38 18.95
C ALA A 257 -43.40 -6.21 18.34
N HIS A 258 -44.02 -5.59 17.33
CA HIS A 258 -43.79 -4.21 16.96
C HIS A 258 -44.22 -3.29 18.10
N PHE A 259 -43.51 -2.19 18.33
CA PHE A 259 -44.10 -0.97 18.90
C PHE A 259 -43.54 0.26 18.18
N PHE A 260 -44.43 0.98 17.50
CA PHE A 260 -44.27 2.39 17.16
C PHE A 260 -45.56 3.14 17.53
N SER A 261 -45.36 4.38 17.98
CA SER A 261 -46.25 5.54 17.92
C SER A 261 -47.20 5.88 19.09
N SER A 262 -46.89 7.05 19.67
CA SER A 262 -47.74 8.25 19.85
C SER A 262 -49.05 8.23 20.65
N ARG A 263 -49.14 9.18 21.60
CA ARG A 263 -50.22 10.14 21.93
C ARG A 263 -49.66 11.01 23.09
N GLY A 264 -49.77 12.34 23.21
CA GLY A 264 -50.63 13.35 22.60
C GLY A 264 -51.22 14.23 23.71
N LEU A 265 -50.69 15.46 23.85
CA LEU A 265 -51.30 16.75 24.25
C LEU A 265 -52.22 16.95 25.49
N THR A 266 -52.02 18.13 26.10
CA THR A 266 -52.89 19.03 26.90
C THR A 266 -53.20 18.70 28.38
N ARG A 267 -52.72 19.56 29.29
CA ARG A 267 -53.43 20.77 29.76
C ARG A 267 -52.44 21.83 30.24
#